data_AF-A0A3N6SGL3-F1
#
_entry.id   AF-A0A3N6SGL3-F1
#
_cell.length_a   1.000
_cell.length_b   1.000
_cell.length_c   1.000
_cell.angle_alpha   90.00
_cell.angle_beta   90.00
_cell.angle_gamma   90.00
#
_symmetry.space_group_name_H-M   'P 1'
#
loop_
_entity.id
_entity.type
_entity.pdbx_description
1 polymer ?
#
loop_
_entity_poly.entity_id
_entity_poly.type
_entity_poly.pdbx_seq_one_letter_code
_entity_poly.pdbx_strand_id
1 'polypeptide(L)'
;MGDFGYNLLLAQSWKGSDPCDYWCRITCMEGQIEYIVLASMNLMGRISKRFADLTSLYVLDLSRNLLTGTIPYELTRVKMIRSLYLSHNQLHGRVPHFKTLIPDTEGNPEVRRDNHTLAWVLSGGFKALALGILIGVGIYLFRLGKGTDHIELVRQRILK
;
A
#
# COMPACT_ATOMS: atom_id res chain seq x y z
N MET A 1 -0.56 1.46 -35.17
CA MET A 1 -0.43 0.46 -34.08
C MET A 1 0.55 1.02 -33.07
N GLY A 2 0.27 1.29 -31.80
CA GLY A 2 -0.94 1.36 -30.99
C GLY A 2 -0.54 2.24 -29.81
N ASP A 3 -1.36 3.24 -29.52
CA ASP A 3 -1.15 4.23 -28.48
C ASP A 3 -1.16 3.56 -27.09
N PHE A 4 -0.01 3.55 -26.45
CA PHE A 4 0.19 3.01 -25.11
C PHE A 4 1.19 3.93 -24.43
N GLY A 5 0.90 4.31 -23.19
CA GLY A 5 1.70 5.21 -22.37
C GLY A 5 3.04 4.61 -21.91
N TYR A 6 3.86 4.14 -22.83
CA TYR A 6 5.27 3.87 -22.56
C TYR A 6 6.05 5.17 -22.71
N ASN A 7 6.96 5.40 -21.77
CA ASN A 7 7.93 6.48 -21.90
C ASN A 7 8.80 6.25 -23.15
N LEU A 8 8.74 7.17 -24.13
CA LEU A 8 9.45 7.04 -25.41
C LEU A 8 10.96 6.79 -25.23
N LEU A 9 11.55 7.36 -24.18
CA LEU A 9 12.97 7.18 -23.86
C LEU A 9 13.29 5.73 -23.51
N LEU A 10 12.41 5.06 -22.74
CA LEU A 10 12.58 3.65 -22.43
C LEU A 10 12.36 2.79 -23.67
N ALA A 11 11.32 3.06 -24.46
CA ALA A 11 11.02 2.29 -25.68
C ALA A 11 12.14 2.38 -26.73
N GLN A 12 12.87 3.50 -26.79
CA GLN A 12 14.02 3.66 -27.68
C GLN A 12 15.25 2.88 -27.20
N SER A 13 15.42 2.74 -25.89
CA SER A 13 16.60 2.11 -25.28
C SER A 13 16.45 0.62 -25.03
N TRP A 14 15.28 0.17 -24.54
CA TRP A 14 15.06 -1.22 -24.13
C TRP A 14 14.70 -2.09 -25.33
N LYS A 15 15.73 -2.37 -26.14
CA LYS A 15 15.64 -3.19 -27.34
C LYS A 15 16.50 -4.44 -27.19
N GLY A 16 16.10 -5.52 -27.84
CA GLY A 16 16.77 -6.81 -27.73
C GLY A 16 16.36 -7.57 -26.46
N SER A 17 17.18 -8.54 -26.07
CA SER A 17 16.92 -9.46 -24.96
C SER A 17 17.97 -9.42 -23.85
N ASP A 18 18.94 -8.50 -23.94
CA ASP A 18 19.98 -8.32 -22.93
C ASP A 18 19.81 -6.97 -22.22
N PRO A 19 19.20 -6.95 -21.02
CA PRO A 19 19.07 -5.73 -20.23
C PRO A 19 20.38 -5.12 -19.75
N CYS A 20 21.49 -5.87 -19.80
CA CYS A 20 22.79 -5.38 -19.41
C CYS A 20 23.56 -4.74 -20.58
N ASP A 21 23.04 -4.81 -21.80
CA ASP A 21 23.56 -4.12 -22.98
C ASP A 21 23.06 -2.67 -23.03
N TYR A 22 23.51 -1.87 -22.06
CA TYR A 22 23.27 -0.42 -21.97
C TYR A 22 21.80 0.02 -21.98
N TRP A 23 20.88 -0.82 -21.50
CA TRP A 23 19.51 -0.38 -21.27
C TRP A 23 19.51 0.78 -20.28
N CYS A 24 18.98 1.92 -20.72
CA CYS A 24 18.93 3.13 -19.93
C CYS A 24 18.20 2.83 -18.61
N ARG A 25 18.75 3.34 -17.49
CA ARG A 25 18.22 3.19 -16.13
C ARG A 25 18.24 1.77 -15.57
N ILE A 26 18.89 0.84 -16.25
CA ILE A 26 19.29 -0.46 -15.72
C ILE A 26 20.80 -0.42 -15.49
N THR A 27 21.26 -0.95 -14.36
CA THR A 27 22.68 -1.17 -14.10
C THR A 27 22.89 -2.59 -13.67
N CYS A 28 23.85 -3.24 -14.33
CA CYS A 28 24.25 -4.61 -14.04
C CYS A 28 25.64 -4.66 -13.44
N MET A 29 25.85 -5.61 -12.53
CA MET A 29 27.17 -6.03 -12.05
C MET A 29 27.32 -7.52 -12.35
N GLU A 30 28.45 -7.90 -12.95
CA GLU A 30 28.72 -9.30 -13.32
C GLU A 30 27.60 -9.96 -14.16
N GLY A 31 26.94 -9.18 -15.03
CA GLY A 31 25.83 -9.64 -15.88
C GLY A 31 24.49 -9.83 -15.15
N GLN A 32 24.39 -9.43 -13.88
CA GLN A 32 23.16 -9.48 -13.09
C GLN A 32 22.62 -8.07 -12.88
N ILE A 33 21.29 -7.90 -13.00
CA ILE A 33 20.64 -6.60 -12.75
C ILE A 33 20.68 -6.29 -11.25
N GLU A 34 21.31 -5.18 -10.88
CA GLU A 34 21.41 -4.73 -9.49
C GLU A 34 20.62 -3.43 -9.22
N TYR A 35 20.54 -2.52 -10.19
CA TYR A 35 19.85 -1.24 -10.04
C TYR A 35 18.84 -1.03 -11.15
N ILE A 36 17.62 -0.66 -10.77
CA ILE A 36 16.55 -0.26 -11.67
C ILE A 36 16.04 1.09 -11.19
N VAL A 37 16.25 2.15 -11.98
CA VAL A 37 15.96 3.55 -11.58
C VAL A 37 14.96 4.21 -12.52
N LEU A 38 13.68 3.95 -12.29
CA LEU A 38 12.56 4.39 -13.14
C LEU A 38 11.74 5.52 -12.51
N ALA A 39 12.35 6.31 -11.62
CA ALA A 39 11.69 7.46 -11.01
C ALA A 39 11.24 8.50 -12.05
N SER A 40 10.05 9.08 -11.84
CA SER A 40 9.52 10.19 -12.66
C SER A 40 9.38 9.87 -14.15
N MET A 41 9.02 8.62 -14.50
CA MET A 41 8.91 8.15 -15.88
C MET A 41 7.47 8.14 -16.42
N ASN A 42 6.49 8.65 -15.67
CA ASN A 42 5.06 8.61 -15.99
C ASN A 42 4.54 7.18 -16.22
N LEU A 43 5.13 6.19 -15.53
CA LEU A 43 4.75 4.79 -15.68
C LEU A 43 3.37 4.54 -15.08
N MET A 44 2.52 3.83 -15.82
CA MET A 44 1.19 3.40 -15.39
C MET A 44 1.16 1.87 -15.22
N GLY A 45 0.09 1.35 -14.62
CA GLY A 45 -0.12 -0.09 -14.46
C GLY A 45 0.16 -0.57 -13.05
N ARG A 46 0.69 -1.79 -12.90
CA ARG A 46 0.94 -2.44 -11.60
C ARG A 46 2.38 -2.90 -11.49
N ILE A 47 2.90 -2.95 -10.25
CA ILE A 47 4.22 -3.52 -9.98
C ILE A 47 4.14 -5.04 -10.23
N SER A 48 4.99 -5.54 -11.12
CA SER A 48 5.03 -6.96 -11.46
C SER A 48 5.73 -7.77 -10.38
N LYS A 49 5.18 -8.94 -10.02
CA LYS A 49 5.86 -9.90 -9.14
C LYS A 49 7.17 -10.44 -9.71
N ARG A 50 7.41 -10.31 -11.03
CA ARG A 50 8.63 -10.79 -11.70
C ARG A 50 9.90 -10.04 -11.30
N PHE A 51 9.79 -8.85 -10.69
CA PHE A 51 10.94 -8.22 -10.05
C PHE A 51 11.55 -9.11 -8.95
N ALA A 52 10.79 -10.05 -8.40
CA ALA A 52 11.30 -11.03 -7.45
C ALA A 52 12.22 -12.09 -8.06
N ASP A 53 12.22 -12.24 -9.38
CA ASP A 53 13.10 -13.17 -10.10
C ASP A 53 14.52 -12.60 -10.25
N LEU A 54 14.70 -11.30 -10.03
CA LEU A 54 15.99 -10.61 -10.06
C LEU A 54 16.70 -10.78 -8.72
N THR A 55 17.36 -11.91 -8.52
CA THR A 55 17.94 -12.29 -7.21
C THR A 55 19.06 -11.37 -6.71
N SER A 56 19.75 -10.69 -7.62
CA SER A 56 20.81 -9.72 -7.31
C SER A 56 20.33 -8.28 -7.21
N LEU A 57 19.03 -8.02 -7.37
CA LEU A 57 18.47 -6.67 -7.33
C LEU A 57 18.74 -6.02 -5.96
N TYR A 58 19.47 -4.91 -5.99
CA TYR A 58 19.91 -4.15 -4.82
C TYR A 58 19.04 -2.91 -4.60
N VAL A 59 18.72 -2.19 -5.69
CA VAL A 59 17.89 -0.98 -5.69
C VAL A 59 16.77 -1.09 -6.72
N LEU A 60 15.55 -0.82 -6.29
CA LEU A 60 14.40 -0.61 -7.16
C LEU A 60 13.76 0.74 -6.84
N ASP A 61 13.87 1.68 -7.76
CA ASP A 61 13.24 3.00 -7.66
C ASP A 61 12.13 3.13 -8.71
N LEU A 62 10.90 3.15 -8.23
CA LEU A 62 9.67 3.37 -8.99
C LEU A 62 8.93 4.63 -8.52
N SER A 63 9.60 5.51 -7.77
CA SER A 63 8.97 6.69 -7.18
C SER A 63 8.45 7.68 -8.23
N ARG A 64 7.46 8.50 -7.86
CA ARG A 64 6.91 9.58 -8.70
C ARG A 64 6.38 9.06 -10.05
N ASN A 65 5.59 8.00 -10.01
CA ASN A 65 4.93 7.44 -11.18
C ASN A 65 3.40 7.40 -10.94
N LEU A 66 2.67 6.79 -11.87
CA LEU A 66 1.21 6.61 -11.82
C LEU A 66 0.86 5.12 -11.59
N LEU A 67 1.70 4.41 -10.82
CA LEU A 67 1.51 2.99 -10.56
C LEU A 67 0.35 2.79 -9.58
N THR A 68 -0.45 1.77 -9.85
CA THR A 68 -1.64 1.37 -9.10
C THR A 68 -1.50 -0.06 -8.60
N GLY A 69 -2.45 -0.53 -7.78
CA GLY A 69 -2.43 -1.89 -7.24
C GLY A 69 -1.67 -2.00 -5.93
N THR A 70 -1.38 -3.23 -5.52
CA THR A 70 -0.66 -3.54 -4.28
C THR A 70 0.83 -3.74 -4.52
N ILE A 71 1.62 -3.61 -3.46
CA ILE A 71 3.03 -4.01 -3.47
C ILE A 71 3.08 -5.55 -3.46
N PRO A 72 3.67 -6.22 -4.48
CA PRO A 72 3.71 -7.67 -4.53
C PRO A 72 4.47 -8.26 -3.34
N TYR A 73 3.88 -9.23 -2.67
CA TYR A 73 4.53 -9.88 -1.52
C TYR A 73 5.82 -10.60 -1.94
N GLU A 74 5.92 -11.01 -3.21
CA GLU A 74 7.07 -11.71 -3.77
C GLU A 74 8.37 -10.90 -3.66
N LEU A 75 8.29 -9.56 -3.66
CA LEU A 75 9.45 -8.69 -3.46
C LEU A 75 10.15 -8.92 -2.11
N THR A 76 9.44 -9.44 -1.11
CA THR A 76 10.02 -9.79 0.19
C THR A 76 11.02 -10.95 0.11
N ARG A 77 11.00 -11.73 -0.98
CA ARG A 77 11.92 -12.86 -1.18
C ARG A 77 13.26 -12.46 -1.81
N VAL A 78 13.37 -11.25 -2.35
CA VAL A 78 14.62 -10.75 -2.93
C VAL A 78 15.58 -10.48 -1.80
N LYS A 79 16.62 -11.32 -1.64
CA LYS A 79 17.52 -11.25 -0.48
C LYS A 79 18.47 -10.06 -0.52
N MET A 80 18.82 -9.61 -1.72
CA MET A 80 19.83 -8.57 -1.93
C MET A 80 19.27 -7.16 -1.89
N ILE A 81 17.95 -6.99 -1.97
CA ILE A 81 17.33 -5.66 -2.03
C ILE A 81 17.58 -4.90 -0.72
N ARG A 82 18.09 -3.67 -0.86
CA ARG A 82 18.37 -2.74 0.25
C ARG A 82 17.56 -1.47 0.17
N SER A 83 17.20 -1.04 -1.04
CA SER A 83 16.38 0.15 -1.23
C SER A 83 15.22 -0.13 -2.16
N LEU A 84 14.02 0.22 -1.69
CA LEU A 84 12.77 0.10 -2.45
C LEU A 84 12.02 1.43 -2.33
N TYR A 85 12.06 2.22 -3.40
CA TYR A 85 11.40 3.53 -3.47
C TYR A 85 10.12 3.43 -4.30
N LEU A 86 8.98 3.64 -3.64
CA LEU A 86 7.64 3.53 -4.20
C LEU A 86 6.81 4.79 -3.92
N SER A 87 7.43 5.86 -3.41
CA SER A 87 6.75 7.09 -3.02
C SER A 87 6.10 7.79 -4.21
N HIS A 88 5.07 8.58 -3.93
CA HIS A 88 4.31 9.37 -4.91
C HIS A 88 3.81 8.52 -6.08
N ASN A 89 2.98 7.53 -5.76
CA ASN A 89 2.25 6.69 -6.72
C ASN A 89 0.76 6.60 -6.27
N GLN A 90 -0.01 5.73 -6.93
CA GLN A 90 -1.41 5.42 -6.61
C GLN A 90 -1.54 3.99 -6.07
N LEU A 91 -0.51 3.50 -5.36
CA LEU A 91 -0.52 2.18 -4.75
C LEU A 91 -1.51 2.15 -3.58
N HIS A 92 -2.01 0.96 -3.28
CA HIS A 92 -2.97 0.73 -2.20
C HIS A 92 -2.70 -0.58 -1.47
N GLY A 93 -3.41 -0.79 -0.37
CA GLY A 93 -3.34 -2.01 0.42
C GLY A 93 -2.20 -2.01 1.44
N ARG A 94 -1.94 -3.19 2.00
CA ARG A 94 -0.99 -3.39 3.10
C ARG A 94 0.44 -3.48 2.57
N VAL A 95 1.37 -2.79 3.22
CA VAL A 95 2.80 -2.93 2.92
C VAL A 95 3.29 -4.31 3.40
N PRO A 96 3.85 -5.16 2.52
CA PRO A 96 4.44 -6.43 2.94
C PRO A 96 5.57 -6.22 3.95
N HIS A 97 5.76 -7.18 4.86
CA HIS A 97 6.87 -7.12 5.80
C HIS A 97 8.18 -7.54 5.12
N PHE A 98 9.10 -6.59 4.95
CA PHE A 98 10.44 -6.83 4.45
C PHE A 98 11.39 -7.05 5.62
N LYS A 99 12.21 -8.12 5.57
CA LYS A 99 13.14 -8.47 6.64
C LYS A 99 14.33 -7.50 6.74
N THR A 100 14.75 -6.95 5.60
CA THR A 100 16.04 -6.25 5.45
C THR A 100 15.91 -4.76 5.18
N LEU A 101 14.71 -4.25 4.91
CA LEU A 101 14.47 -2.85 4.55
C LEU A 101 13.07 -2.39 4.99
N ILE A 102 12.86 -1.08 4.94
CA ILE A 102 11.53 -0.46 5.02
C ILE A 102 11.30 0.24 3.68
N PRO A 103 10.25 -0.13 2.91
CA PRO A 103 10.03 0.51 1.61
C PRO A 103 9.52 1.94 1.80
N ASP A 104 10.07 2.87 1.03
CA ASP A 104 9.54 4.21 0.96
C ASP A 104 8.23 4.18 0.17
N THR A 105 7.12 4.42 0.87
CA THR A 105 5.76 4.41 0.31
C THR A 105 5.05 5.74 0.53
N GLU A 106 5.78 6.79 0.90
CA GLU A 106 5.21 8.11 1.17
C GLU A 106 4.41 8.65 -0.04
N GLY A 107 3.35 9.41 0.21
CA GLY A 107 2.58 10.03 -0.88
C GLY A 107 1.74 9.06 -1.71
N ASN A 108 1.56 7.81 -1.28
CA ASN A 108 0.53 6.92 -1.80
C ASN A 108 -0.75 7.05 -0.94
N PRO A 109 -1.91 7.43 -1.51
CA PRO A 109 -3.08 7.83 -0.73
C PRO A 109 -3.73 6.67 0.04
N GLU A 110 -3.58 5.43 -0.43
CA GLU A 110 -4.31 4.26 0.11
C GLU A 110 -3.39 3.15 0.65
N VAL A 111 -2.08 3.42 0.77
CA VAL A 111 -1.14 2.47 1.37
C VAL A 111 -1.29 2.47 2.89
N ARG A 112 -1.54 1.29 3.45
CA ARG A 112 -1.65 1.06 4.89
C ARG A 112 -0.32 0.48 5.38
N ARG A 113 0.48 1.30 6.06
CA ARG A 113 1.55 0.79 6.93
C ARG A 113 0.87 0.31 8.20
N ASP A 114 1.14 -0.91 8.63
CA ASP A 114 0.47 -1.52 9.78
C ASP A 114 0.96 -0.94 11.11
N ASN A 115 0.85 0.36 11.29
CA ASN A 115 0.79 0.91 12.63
C ASN A 115 -0.63 0.65 13.14
N HIS A 116 -0.79 -0.48 13.84
CA HIS A 116 -1.89 -0.67 14.78
C HIS A 116 -1.77 0.32 15.96
N THR A 117 -1.72 1.61 15.69
CA THR A 117 -1.91 2.66 16.71
C THR A 117 -3.28 3.26 16.46
N LEU A 118 -4.35 2.55 16.82
CA LEU A 118 -5.69 3.05 17.13
C LEU A 118 -6.27 4.19 16.24
N ALA A 119 -5.81 4.38 15.00
CA ALA A 119 -6.21 5.52 14.18
C ALA A 119 -7.68 5.42 13.74
N TRP A 120 -8.18 4.18 13.60
CA TRP A 120 -9.60 3.89 13.39
C TRP A 120 -10.47 4.19 14.64
N VAL A 121 -9.87 4.24 15.83
CA VAL A 121 -10.55 4.65 17.07
C VAL A 121 -10.70 6.17 17.11
N LEU A 122 -9.72 6.91 16.61
CA LEU A 122 -9.74 8.38 16.56
C LEU A 122 -10.53 8.91 15.35
N SER A 123 -10.65 8.16 14.24
CA SER A 123 -11.37 8.57 13.04
C SER A 123 -12.89 8.31 13.06
N GLY A 124 -13.46 8.00 14.22
CA GLY A 124 -14.93 8.05 14.41
C GLY A 124 -15.73 6.86 13.85
N GLY A 125 -15.12 5.68 13.72
CA GLY A 125 -15.78 4.46 13.27
C GLY A 125 -16.66 3.73 14.31
N PHE A 126 -17.14 4.41 15.36
CA PHE A 126 -17.89 3.79 16.47
C PHE A 126 -19.43 3.87 16.33
N LYS A 127 -19.96 4.07 15.12
CA LYS A 127 -21.42 4.00 14.92
C LYS A 127 -22.00 2.57 15.12
N ALA A 128 -21.18 1.53 15.07
CA ALA A 128 -21.63 0.14 15.23
C ALA A 128 -21.63 -0.37 16.69
N LEU A 129 -20.74 0.14 17.55
CA LEU A 129 -20.60 -0.36 18.93
C LEU A 129 -21.60 0.29 19.90
N ALA A 130 -22.06 1.51 19.62
CA ALA A 130 -23.10 2.15 20.44
C ALA A 130 -24.45 1.44 20.35
N LEU A 131 -24.83 0.91 19.17
CA LEU A 131 -26.12 0.24 19.00
C LEU A 131 -26.15 -1.11 19.73
N GLY A 132 -25.06 -1.89 19.67
CA GLY A 132 -24.97 -3.18 20.36
C GLY A 132 -25.01 -3.05 21.89
N ILE A 133 -24.36 -2.02 22.44
CA ILE A 133 -24.38 -1.75 23.89
C ILE A 133 -25.77 -1.29 24.33
N LEU A 134 -26.46 -0.43 23.57
CA LEU A 134 -27.81 0.03 23.90
C LEU A 134 -28.85 -1.10 23.82
N ILE A 135 -28.76 -1.97 22.82
CA ILE A 135 -29.63 -3.16 22.71
C ILE A 135 -29.36 -4.12 23.88
N GLY A 136 -28.08 -4.37 24.22
CA GLY A 136 -27.71 -5.23 25.34
C GLY A 136 -28.17 -4.71 26.70
N VAL A 137 -27.97 -3.41 26.96
CA VAL A 137 -28.43 -2.75 28.20
C VAL A 137 -29.95 -2.70 28.28
N GLY A 138 -30.65 -2.46 27.16
CA GLY A 138 -32.11 -2.50 27.10
C GLY A 138 -32.68 -3.88 27.42
N ILE A 139 -32.09 -4.94 26.87
CA ILE A 139 -32.49 -6.33 27.17
C ILE A 139 -32.18 -6.69 28.64
N TYR A 140 -31.04 -6.24 29.17
CA TYR A 140 -30.65 -6.47 30.57
C TYR A 140 -31.62 -5.78 31.56
N LEU A 141 -31.98 -4.53 31.31
CA LEU A 141 -32.91 -3.78 32.15
C LEU A 141 -34.35 -4.32 32.08
N PHE A 142 -34.80 -4.76 30.89
CA PHE A 142 -36.09 -5.42 30.73
C PHE A 142 -36.18 -6.73 31.54
N ARG A 143 -35.11 -7.54 31.54
CA ARG A 143 -35.04 -8.77 32.36
C ARG A 143 -35.03 -8.51 33.87
N LEU A 144 -34.65 -7.32 34.30
CA LEU A 144 -34.67 -6.92 35.71
C LEU A 144 -36.00 -6.27 36.15
N GLY A 145 -37.01 -6.22 35.27
CA GLY A 145 -38.35 -5.69 35.61
C GLY A 145 -38.38 -4.16 35.85
N LYS A 146 -37.33 -3.44 35.46
CA LYS A 146 -37.26 -1.97 35.59
C LYS A 146 -37.80 -1.35 34.30
N GLY A 147 -39.09 -0.98 34.35
CA GLY A 147 -39.86 -0.42 33.24
C GLY A 147 -39.31 0.89 32.66
N THR A 148 -39.83 1.18 31.47
CA THR A 148 -39.47 2.14 30.41
C THR A 148 -39.28 3.62 30.74
N ASP A 149 -39.20 4.03 32.00
CA ASP A 149 -39.20 5.47 32.34
C ASP A 149 -37.83 6.14 32.21
N HIS A 150 -36.74 5.36 32.22
CA HIS A 150 -35.37 5.88 32.17
C HIS A 150 -34.81 6.10 30.76
N ILE A 151 -35.44 5.53 29.72
CA ILE A 151 -34.93 5.61 28.34
C ILE A 151 -35.16 7.00 27.75
N GLU A 152 -36.28 7.66 28.06
CA GLU A 152 -36.59 9.01 27.55
C GLU A 152 -35.72 10.10 28.19
N LEU A 153 -35.31 9.90 29.46
CA LEU A 153 -34.38 10.79 30.18
C LEU A 153 -32.95 10.77 29.61
N VAL A 154 -32.51 9.61 29.09
CA VAL A 154 -31.20 9.48 28.45
C VAL A 154 -31.23 10.06 27.03
N ARG A 155 -32.34 9.88 26.30
CA ARG A 155 -32.55 10.46 24.96
C ARG A 155 -32.46 11.99 24.95
N GLN A 156 -32.98 12.65 25.98
CA GLN A 156 -32.96 14.11 26.14
C GLN A 156 -31.56 14.69 26.47
N ARG A 157 -30.64 13.89 27.02
CA ARG A 157 -29.27 14.34 27.38
C ARG A 157 -28.22 14.12 26.30
N ILE A 158 -28.46 13.21 25.34
CA ILE A 158 -27.49 12.89 24.28
C ILE A 158 -27.66 13.79 23.03
N LEU A 159 -28.82 14.45 22.87
CA LEU A 159 -29.11 15.33 21.73
C LEU A 159 -28.85 16.83 22.00
N LYS A 160 -28.05 17.16 23.01
CA LYS A 160 -27.50 18.51 23.25
C LYS A 160 -25.99 18.51 23.08
#